data_AF-A0AAV5TAC8-F1
#
_entry.id   AF-A0AAV5TAC8-F1
#
_cell.length_a   1.000
_cell.length_b   1.000
_cell.length_c   1.000
_cell.angle_alpha   90.00
_cell.angle_beta   90.00
_cell.angle_gamma   90.00
#
_symmetry.space_group_name_H-M   'P 1'
#
loop_
_entity.id
_entity.type
_entity.pdbx_description
1 polymer ?
#
loop_
_entity_poly.entity_id
_entity_poly.type
_entity_poly.pdbx_seq_one_letter_code
_entity_poly.pdbx_strand_id
1 'polypeptide(L)'
;MSWLYHWLSDMLYYLGLISRPKKILLVGLDNAGKTTLLHMLNDDRMPESLRTHDPDLTSLQFAEFDLGGMPNSYDRRRWDNFAWAASGIVIIVDAADPDRMEEARKQVDSILNDEKVADIPFLILGNKIDRPGALQEEEFVRALGVRNLRTGNKIGYELWGRRNLEIRMCSIVKRQGYLGGLRWLLQFLS
;
A
#
# COMPACT_ATOMS: atom_id res chain seq x y z
N MET A 1 8.04 -36.07 4.43
CA MET A 1 8.27 -35.19 5.60
C MET A 1 7.64 -33.81 5.48
N SER A 2 7.57 -33.18 4.29
CA SER A 2 6.97 -31.83 4.12
C SER A 2 5.44 -31.76 4.33
N TRP A 3 4.69 -32.81 3.98
CA TRP A 3 3.22 -32.78 4.02
C TRP A 3 2.62 -32.58 5.44
N LEU A 4 3.27 -33.17 6.45
CA LEU A 4 2.83 -33.10 7.84
C LEU A 4 3.12 -31.72 8.43
N TYR A 5 4.22 -31.08 8.00
CA TYR A 5 4.55 -29.72 8.38
C TYR A 5 3.55 -28.72 7.82
N HIS A 6 3.18 -28.85 6.53
CA HIS A 6 2.16 -28.02 5.91
C HIS A 6 0.80 -28.20 6.59
N TRP A 7 0.36 -29.44 6.77
CA TRP A 7 -0.89 -29.74 7.48
C TRP A 7 -0.92 -29.18 8.91
N LEU A 8 0.15 -29.38 9.68
CA LEU A 8 0.24 -28.87 11.05
C LEU A 8 0.27 -27.33 11.05
N SER A 9 0.99 -26.70 10.13
CA SER A 9 1.02 -25.24 10.02
C SER A 9 -0.34 -24.65 9.63
N ASP A 10 -1.08 -25.30 8.74
CA ASP A 10 -2.42 -24.88 8.36
C ASP A 10 -3.40 -25.09 9.52
N MET A 11 -3.30 -26.21 10.26
CA MET A 11 -4.08 -26.45 11.47
C MET A 11 -3.80 -25.39 12.55
N LEU A 12 -2.53 -25.11 12.82
CA LEU A 12 -2.14 -24.09 13.79
C LEU A 12 -2.58 -22.68 13.35
N TYR A 13 -2.58 -22.40 12.05
CA TYR A 13 -3.15 -21.17 11.49
C TYR A 13 -4.67 -21.09 11.69
N TYR A 14 -5.41 -22.16 11.39
CA TYR A 14 -6.86 -22.22 11.62
C TYR A 14 -7.23 -22.10 13.11
N LEU A 15 -6.36 -22.56 14.00
CA LEU A 15 -6.51 -22.42 15.45
C LEU A 15 -6.07 -21.03 15.97
N GLY A 16 -5.57 -20.14 15.12
CA GLY A 16 -5.06 -18.82 15.51
C GLY A 16 -3.76 -18.87 16.31
N LEU A 17 -3.05 -20.00 16.29
CA LEU A 17 -1.81 -20.22 17.03
C LEU A 17 -0.56 -19.77 16.25
N ILE A 18 -0.68 -19.60 14.93
CA ILE A 18 0.37 -19.09 14.04
C ILE A 18 -0.27 -18.12 13.03
N SER A 19 0.28 -16.92 12.88
CA SER A 19 -0.17 -15.93 11.89
C SER A 19 0.61 -16.06 10.58
N ARG A 20 -0.07 -15.96 9.43
CA ARG A 20 0.63 -15.86 8.13
C ARG A 20 1.21 -14.45 7.97
N PRO A 21 2.39 -14.32 7.34
CA PRO A 21 3.00 -13.01 7.13
C PRO A 21 2.08 -12.15 6.27
N LYS A 22 1.76 -10.96 6.77
CA LYS A 22 0.92 -9.99 6.06
C LYS A 22 1.82 -9.16 5.13
N LYS A 23 1.61 -9.27 3.82
CA LYS A 23 2.49 -8.66 2.81
C LYS A 23 1.91 -7.34 2.33
N ILE A 24 2.66 -6.26 2.49
CA ILE A 24 2.32 -4.93 1.98
C ILE A 24 3.16 -4.65 0.74
N LEU A 25 2.49 -4.36 -0.38
CA LEU A 25 3.16 -3.98 -1.62
C LEU A 25 3.30 -2.47 -1.73
N LEU A 26 4.51 -1.99 -1.98
CA LEU A 26 4.79 -0.59 -2.32
C LEU A 26 4.86 -0.48 -3.84
N VAL A 27 3.97 0.33 -4.42
CA VAL A 27 3.85 0.52 -5.87
C VAL A 27 3.85 2.01 -6.20
N GLY A 28 4.13 2.36 -7.45
CA GLY A 28 4.26 3.75 -7.89
C GLY A 28 5.22 3.88 -9.07
N LEU A 29 5.27 5.07 -9.67
CA LEU A 29 6.26 5.39 -10.71
C LEU A 29 7.70 5.34 -10.17
N ASP A 30 8.65 5.31 -11.09
CA ASP A 30 10.05 5.50 -10.76
C ASP A 30 10.24 6.84 -10.03
N ASN A 31 11.22 6.87 -9.12
CA ASN A 31 11.53 8.04 -8.31
C ASN A 31 10.39 8.50 -7.37
N ALA A 32 9.24 7.82 -7.27
CA ALA A 32 8.17 8.22 -6.35
C ALA A 32 8.55 8.17 -4.85
N GLY A 33 9.53 7.32 -4.48
CA GLY A 33 10.02 7.15 -3.11
C GLY A 33 9.78 5.78 -2.47
N LYS A 34 9.45 4.76 -3.29
CA LYS A 34 9.21 3.37 -2.88
C LYS A 34 10.41 2.76 -2.13
N THR A 35 11.58 2.73 -2.77
CA THR A 35 12.82 2.21 -2.17
C THR A 35 13.20 2.95 -0.89
N THR A 36 13.01 4.28 -0.86
CA THR A 36 13.25 5.09 0.34
C THR A 36 12.35 4.67 1.49
N LEU A 37 11.04 4.49 1.25
CA LEU A 37 10.12 4.02 2.27
C LEU A 37 10.46 2.59 2.73
N LEU A 38 10.80 1.70 1.79
CA LEU A 38 11.18 0.32 2.10
C LEU A 38 12.42 0.28 3.01
N HIS A 39 13.46 1.05 2.69
CA HIS A 39 14.64 1.17 3.53
C HIS A 39 14.30 1.69 4.92
N MET A 40 13.49 2.74 5.02
CA MET A 40 13.09 3.28 6.33
C MET A 40 12.30 2.27 7.18
N LEU A 41 11.50 1.41 6.56
CA LEU A 41 10.72 0.40 7.29
C LEU A 41 11.60 -0.79 7.72
N ASN A 42 12.60 -1.16 6.92
CA ASN A 42 13.53 -2.25 7.18
C ASN A 42 14.65 -1.87 8.17
N ASP A 43 15.27 -0.69 8.00
CA ASP A 43 16.44 -0.27 8.78
C ASP A 43 16.06 0.23 10.19
N ASP A 44 14.90 0.90 10.36
CA ASP A 44 14.49 1.49 11.65
C ASP A 44 13.65 0.54 12.53
N ARG A 45 13.59 -0.76 12.23
CA ARG A 45 12.70 -1.74 12.90
C ARG A 45 11.30 -1.16 13.12
N MET A 46 10.55 -0.87 12.06
CA MET A 46 9.14 -0.45 12.09
C MET A 46 8.78 0.43 13.32
N PRO A 47 8.81 1.77 13.22
CA PRO A 47 8.79 2.67 14.37
C PRO A 47 7.71 2.25 15.36
N GLU A 48 8.04 2.21 16.66
CA GLU A 48 7.20 1.60 17.72
C GLU A 48 5.74 2.05 17.68
N SER A 49 5.52 3.27 17.21
CA SER A 49 4.20 3.84 16.96
C SER A 49 3.33 3.10 15.91
N LEU A 50 3.90 2.27 15.03
CA LEU A 50 3.22 1.35 14.11
C LEU A 50 3.01 -0.04 14.73
N ARG A 51 3.70 -0.35 15.83
CA ARG A 51 3.53 -1.60 16.56
C ARG A 51 2.24 -1.47 17.36
N THR A 52 1.16 -1.87 16.74
CA THR A 52 -0.05 -2.26 17.46
C THR A 52 0.30 -3.40 18.41
N HIS A 53 -0.37 -3.48 19.58
CA HIS A 53 -0.31 -4.63 20.49
C HIS A 53 -0.91 -5.92 19.88
N ASP A 54 -1.14 -5.91 18.57
CA ASP A 54 -1.74 -6.97 17.81
C ASP A 54 -0.64 -7.98 17.41
N PRO A 55 -0.67 -9.21 17.96
CA PRO A 55 0.31 -10.24 17.64
C PRO A 55 0.34 -10.57 16.14
N ASP A 56 -0.75 -10.37 15.39
CA ASP A 56 -0.81 -10.67 13.96
C ASP A 56 -0.10 -9.64 13.08
N LEU A 57 0.23 -8.47 13.61
CA LEU A 57 1.00 -7.43 12.91
C LEU A 57 2.51 -7.52 13.18
N THR A 58 2.95 -8.51 13.95
CA THR A 58 4.38 -8.79 14.20
C THR A 58 5.11 -9.38 12.98
N SER A 59 4.38 -9.93 12.00
CA SER A 59 4.91 -10.60 10.81
C SER A 59 4.70 -9.82 9.51
N LEU A 60 4.68 -8.49 9.59
CA LEU A 60 4.53 -7.61 8.42
C LEU A 60 5.76 -7.66 7.50
N GLN A 61 5.51 -7.87 6.21
CA GLN A 61 6.54 -7.87 5.17
C GLN A 61 6.25 -6.77 4.15
N PHE A 62 7.22 -5.89 3.92
CA PHE A 62 7.14 -4.89 2.87
C PHE A 62 7.91 -5.34 1.63
N ALA A 63 7.31 -5.21 0.46
CA ALA A 63 7.96 -5.48 -0.81
C ALA A 63 7.72 -4.32 -1.77
N GLU A 64 8.80 -3.81 -2.37
CA GLU A 64 8.70 -2.87 -3.48
C GLU A 64 8.37 -3.62 -4.78
N PHE A 65 7.42 -3.08 -5.53
CA PHE A 65 7.13 -3.50 -6.89
C PHE A 65 7.21 -2.28 -7.80
N ASP A 66 8.17 -2.31 -8.71
CA ASP A 66 8.29 -1.24 -9.70
C ASP A 66 7.31 -1.48 -10.84
N LEU A 67 6.51 -0.47 -11.12
CA LEU A 67 5.52 -0.46 -12.19
C LEU A 67 5.95 0.42 -13.36
N GLY A 68 7.13 1.06 -13.27
CA GLY A 68 7.71 1.87 -14.33
C GLY A 68 7.95 1.02 -15.58
N GLY A 69 6.94 0.96 -16.46
CA GLY A 69 6.98 0.14 -17.67
C GLY A 69 5.86 -0.89 -17.83
N MET A 70 4.62 -0.63 -17.38
CA MET A 70 3.46 -1.40 -17.88
C MET A 70 3.10 -1.00 -19.33
N PRO A 71 3.85 -1.47 -20.34
CA PRO A 71 3.23 -1.97 -21.57
C PRO A 71 3.47 -3.47 -21.87
N ASN A 72 4.24 -4.22 -21.07
CA ASN A 72 4.66 -5.58 -21.44
C ASN A 72 4.07 -6.72 -20.58
N SER A 73 3.77 -7.85 -21.22
CA SER A 73 3.15 -9.07 -20.65
C SER A 73 3.98 -9.77 -19.56
N TYR A 74 5.29 -9.48 -19.46
CA TYR A 74 6.20 -10.04 -18.45
C TYR A 74 5.97 -9.43 -17.06
N ASP A 75 5.74 -8.11 -16.99
CA ASP A 75 5.51 -7.40 -15.73
C ASP A 75 4.12 -7.71 -15.16
N ARG A 76 3.16 -8.08 -16.04
CA ARG A 76 1.83 -8.57 -15.62
C ARG A 76 1.90 -9.93 -14.95
N ARG A 77 2.70 -10.88 -15.44
CA ARG A 77 2.89 -12.18 -14.75
C ARG A 77 3.54 -12.04 -13.38
N ARG A 78 4.48 -11.10 -13.24
CA ARG A 78 5.07 -10.78 -11.93
C ARG A 78 4.03 -10.15 -11.02
N TRP A 79 3.30 -9.15 -11.49
CA TRP A 79 2.19 -8.54 -10.77
C TRP A 79 1.20 -9.57 -10.25
N ASP A 80 0.79 -10.53 -11.08
CA ASP A 80 -0.13 -11.61 -10.70
C ASP A 80 0.36 -12.41 -9.49
N ASN A 81 1.66 -12.72 -9.45
CA ASN A 81 2.29 -13.45 -8.34
C ASN A 81 2.42 -12.60 -7.07
N PHE A 82 2.49 -11.27 -7.19
CA PHE A 82 2.58 -10.36 -6.03
C PHE A 82 1.18 -9.99 -5.52
N ALA A 83 0.23 -9.74 -6.41
CA ALA A 83 -1.14 -9.34 -6.13
C ALA A 83 -1.91 -10.41 -5.34
N TRP A 84 -1.77 -11.70 -5.68
CA TRP A 84 -2.47 -12.76 -4.95
C TRP A 84 -2.05 -12.84 -3.47
N ALA A 85 -0.80 -12.48 -3.18
CA ALA A 85 -0.23 -12.58 -1.84
C ALA A 85 -0.32 -11.25 -1.07
N ALA A 86 -0.84 -10.18 -1.68
CA ALA A 86 -0.91 -8.87 -1.06
C ALA A 86 -2.04 -8.83 -0.03
N SER A 87 -1.70 -8.39 1.18
CA SER A 87 -2.68 -8.07 2.23
C SER A 87 -3.08 -6.59 2.17
N GLY A 88 -2.19 -5.72 1.69
CA GLY A 88 -2.44 -4.28 1.51
C GLY A 88 -1.54 -3.68 0.43
N ILE A 89 -1.98 -2.59 -0.19
CA ILE A 89 -1.23 -1.90 -1.26
C ILE A 89 -1.02 -0.44 -0.87
N VAL A 90 0.24 0.01 -0.95
CA VAL A 90 0.62 1.42 -0.77
C VAL A 90 1.08 1.96 -2.12
N ILE A 91 0.28 2.85 -2.72
CA ILE A 91 0.65 3.57 -3.93
C ILE A 91 1.35 4.86 -3.54
N ILE A 92 2.58 5.07 -4.01
CA ILE A 92 3.36 6.27 -3.77
C ILE A 92 3.42 7.09 -5.06
N VAL A 93 3.06 8.36 -4.96
CA VAL A 93 3.09 9.31 -6.07
C VAL A 93 3.92 10.52 -5.67
N ASP A 94 4.76 11.01 -6.57
CA ASP A 94 5.53 12.23 -6.35
C ASP A 94 4.63 13.47 -6.49
N ALA A 95 4.26 14.10 -5.38
CA ALA A 95 3.43 15.29 -5.39
C ALA A 95 4.17 16.53 -5.90
N ALA A 96 5.50 16.49 -6.00
CA ALA A 96 6.35 17.57 -6.50
C ALA A 96 6.71 17.42 -7.98
N ASP A 97 6.03 16.53 -8.71
CA ASP A 97 6.22 16.29 -10.13
C ASP A 97 4.89 16.37 -10.91
N PRO A 98 4.33 17.59 -11.10
CA PRO A 98 3.05 17.78 -11.77
C PRO A 98 3.02 17.24 -13.21
N ASP A 99 4.17 17.25 -13.89
CA ASP A 99 4.30 16.84 -15.30
C ASP A 99 4.02 15.34 -15.48
N ARG A 100 4.32 14.53 -14.46
CA ARG A 100 4.06 13.07 -14.47
C ARG A 100 2.77 12.66 -13.77
N MET A 101 1.93 13.61 -13.35
CA MET A 101 0.67 13.28 -12.65
C MET A 101 -0.33 12.52 -13.53
N GLU A 102 -0.37 12.80 -14.84
CA GLU A 102 -1.23 12.06 -15.77
C GLU A 102 -0.78 10.60 -15.93
N GLU A 103 0.53 10.36 -15.93
CA GLU A 103 1.09 9.01 -15.95
C GLU A 103 0.79 8.27 -14.63
N ALA A 104 0.99 8.95 -13.49
CA ALA A 104 0.67 8.41 -12.18
C ALA A 104 -0.82 8.07 -12.06
N ARG A 105 -1.70 8.93 -12.58
CA ARG A 105 -3.14 8.68 -12.65
C ARG A 105 -3.45 7.40 -13.42
N LYS A 106 -2.92 7.24 -14.64
CA LYS A 106 -3.17 6.03 -15.45
C LYS A 106 -2.73 4.76 -14.73
N GLN A 107 -1.60 4.83 -14.03
CA GLN A 107 -1.12 3.72 -13.22
C GLN A 107 -2.06 3.42 -12.04
N VAL A 108 -2.46 4.44 -11.28
CA VAL A 108 -3.41 4.31 -10.18
C VAL A 108 -4.73 3.70 -10.67
N ASP A 109 -5.28 4.23 -11.77
CA ASP A 109 -6.51 3.73 -12.38
C ASP A 109 -6.36 2.26 -12.83
N SER A 110 -5.21 1.88 -13.40
CA SER A 110 -4.93 0.49 -13.80
C SER A 110 -4.96 -0.48 -12.61
N ILE A 111 -4.29 -0.13 -11.50
CA ILE A 111 -4.24 -0.98 -10.31
C ILE A 111 -5.61 -1.02 -9.61
N LEU A 112 -6.29 0.12 -9.53
CA LEU A 112 -7.61 0.20 -8.88
C LEU A 112 -8.65 -0.65 -9.60
N ASN A 113 -8.56 -0.79 -10.93
CA ASN A 113 -9.48 -1.60 -11.72
C ASN A 113 -9.06 -3.08 -11.86
N ASP A 114 -7.97 -3.52 -11.23
CA ASP A 114 -7.57 -4.93 -11.28
C ASP A 114 -8.41 -5.77 -10.29
N GLU A 115 -9.16 -6.73 -10.83
CA GLU A 115 -10.03 -7.64 -10.07
C GLU A 115 -9.28 -8.47 -9.04
N LYS A 116 -7.98 -8.75 -9.25
CA LYS A 116 -7.16 -9.56 -8.32
C LYS A 116 -6.92 -8.88 -6.99
N VAL A 117 -7.06 -7.56 -6.96
CA VAL A 117 -6.84 -6.71 -5.78
C VAL A 117 -8.14 -6.00 -5.38
N ALA A 118 -9.29 -6.52 -5.82
CA ALA A 118 -10.61 -5.91 -5.61
C ALA A 118 -10.92 -5.64 -4.13
N ASP A 119 -10.60 -6.61 -3.27
CA ASP A 119 -10.91 -6.60 -1.83
C ASP A 119 -9.75 -6.11 -0.96
N ILE A 120 -8.62 -5.76 -1.57
CA ILE A 120 -7.42 -5.33 -0.84
C ILE A 120 -7.57 -3.85 -0.45
N PRO A 121 -7.20 -3.43 0.77
CA PRO A 121 -7.17 -2.02 1.15
C PRO A 121 -5.99 -1.27 0.52
N PHE A 122 -6.23 -0.01 0.14
CA PHE A 122 -5.27 0.85 -0.55
C PHE A 122 -4.95 2.10 0.26
N LEU A 123 -3.66 2.42 0.34
CA LEU A 123 -3.17 3.70 0.84
C LEU A 123 -2.45 4.43 -0.29
N ILE A 124 -2.92 5.62 -0.67
CA ILE A 124 -2.22 6.48 -1.62
C ILE A 124 -1.44 7.54 -0.84
N LEU A 125 -0.12 7.57 -1.04
CA LEU A 125 0.80 8.52 -0.45
C LEU A 125 1.22 9.57 -1.49
N GLY A 126 0.79 10.81 -1.31
CA GLY A 126 1.33 11.98 -2.02
C GLY A 126 2.65 12.40 -1.38
N ASN A 127 3.76 11.89 -1.89
CA ASN A 127 5.08 12.04 -1.31
C ASN A 127 5.77 13.35 -1.75
N LYS A 128 6.85 13.72 -1.05
CA LYS A 128 7.75 14.84 -1.33
C LYS A 128 7.12 16.22 -1.12
N ILE A 129 6.20 16.35 -0.17
CA ILE A 129 5.63 17.65 0.24
C ILE A 129 6.66 18.65 0.78
N ASP A 130 7.87 18.18 1.10
CA ASP A 130 8.99 19.02 1.51
C ASP A 130 9.65 19.76 0.34
N ARG A 131 9.35 19.40 -0.91
CA ARG A 131 9.92 20.02 -2.10
C ARG A 131 9.10 21.24 -2.55
N PRO A 132 9.76 22.28 -3.09
CA PRO A 132 9.04 23.39 -3.70
C PRO A 132 8.22 22.89 -4.91
N GLY A 133 7.02 23.44 -5.08
CA GLY A 133 6.11 23.02 -6.16
C GLY A 133 5.30 21.76 -5.87
N ALA A 134 5.41 21.19 -4.67
CA ALA A 134 4.53 20.08 -4.26
C ALA A 134 3.06 20.51 -4.25
N LEU A 135 2.22 19.71 -4.91
CA LEU A 135 0.77 19.90 -4.96
C LEU A 135 0.17 19.83 -3.55
N GLN A 136 -0.82 20.68 -3.29
CA GLN A 136 -1.64 20.55 -2.08
C GLN A 136 -2.55 19.32 -2.17
N GLU A 137 -3.05 18.85 -1.03
CA GLU A 137 -3.89 17.63 -0.98
C GLU A 137 -5.07 17.70 -1.95
N GLU A 138 -5.78 18.83 -2.03
CA GLU A 138 -6.94 18.95 -2.93
C GLU A 138 -6.54 18.88 -4.42
N GLU A 139 -5.44 19.54 -4.79
CA GLU A 139 -4.93 19.56 -6.16
C GLU A 139 -4.41 18.18 -6.57
N PHE A 140 -3.69 17.52 -5.67
CA PHE A 140 -3.19 16.16 -5.85
C PHE A 140 -4.33 15.16 -6.05
N VAL A 141 -5.34 15.19 -5.18
CA VAL A 141 -6.53 14.33 -5.27
C VAL A 141 -7.30 14.58 -6.57
N ARG A 142 -7.40 15.85 -7.00
CA ARG A 142 -8.06 16.24 -8.25
C ARG A 142 -7.27 15.74 -9.46
N ALA A 143 -5.95 15.93 -9.49
CA ALA A 143 -5.08 15.49 -10.57
C ALA A 143 -5.11 13.96 -10.75
N LEU A 144 -5.09 13.21 -9.64
CA LEU A 144 -5.23 11.75 -9.67
C LEU A 144 -6.63 11.24 -9.99
N GLY A 145 -7.66 12.09 -9.98
CA GLY A 145 -9.03 11.65 -10.25
C GLY A 145 -9.67 10.78 -9.16
N VAL A 146 -9.08 10.72 -7.97
CA VAL A 146 -9.49 9.80 -6.87
C VAL A 146 -10.41 10.45 -5.84
N ARG A 147 -10.95 11.65 -6.13
CA ARG A 147 -11.77 12.46 -5.19
C ARG A 147 -12.93 11.69 -4.56
N ASN A 148 -13.60 10.84 -5.35
CA ASN A 148 -14.79 10.10 -4.91
C ASN A 148 -14.48 8.68 -4.42
N LEU A 149 -13.20 8.28 -4.41
CA LEU A 149 -12.77 6.93 -4.05
C LEU A 149 -12.36 6.82 -2.58
N ARG A 150 -12.06 7.94 -1.92
CA ARG A 150 -11.63 7.97 -0.53
C ARG A 150 -12.77 7.53 0.41
N THR A 151 -12.54 6.45 1.16
CA THR A 151 -13.48 5.95 2.17
C THR A 151 -13.14 6.44 3.58
N GLY A 152 -11.87 6.73 3.85
CA GLY A 152 -11.41 7.27 5.14
C GLY A 152 -11.63 6.31 6.31
N ASN A 153 -12.01 6.84 7.47
CA ASN A 153 -12.33 6.07 8.69
C ASN A 153 -13.79 5.64 8.76
N LYS A 154 -14.54 5.72 7.66
CA LYS A 154 -15.95 5.32 7.67
C LYS A 154 -16.04 3.81 7.91
N ILE A 155 -17.00 3.38 8.70
CA ILE A 155 -17.25 1.96 9.01
C ILE A 155 -18.77 1.76 8.94
N GLY A 156 -19.21 0.62 8.40
CA GLY A 156 -20.63 0.24 8.36
C GLY A 156 -21.22 0.20 6.94
N TYR A 157 -22.55 0.20 6.87
CA TYR A 157 -23.33 -0.01 5.65
C TYR A 157 -23.04 1.00 4.51
N GLU A 158 -22.54 2.20 4.83
CA GLU A 158 -22.18 3.23 3.84
C GLU A 158 -21.00 2.85 2.92
N LEU A 159 -20.20 1.85 3.32
CA LEU A 159 -19.06 1.34 2.55
C LEU A 159 -19.32 -0.04 1.94
N TRP A 160 -20.54 -0.57 2.03
CA TRP A 160 -20.82 -1.90 1.48
C TRP A 160 -20.57 -1.90 -0.04
N GLY A 161 -19.69 -2.80 -0.50
CA GLY A 161 -19.25 -2.87 -1.89
C GLY A 161 -18.23 -1.80 -2.30
N ARG A 162 -17.73 -0.98 -1.38
CA ARG A 162 -16.65 0.00 -1.64
C ARG A 162 -15.33 -0.49 -1.05
N ARG A 163 -14.28 -0.39 -1.86
CA ARG A 163 -12.92 -0.70 -1.43
C ARG A 163 -12.42 0.31 -0.39
N ASN A 164 -11.73 -0.17 0.64
CA ASN A 164 -11.06 0.70 1.60
C ASN A 164 -9.91 1.44 0.94
N LEU A 165 -10.01 2.77 0.85
CA LEU A 165 -8.99 3.62 0.24
C LEU A 165 -8.83 4.92 1.05
N GLU A 166 -7.58 5.21 1.42
CA GLU A 166 -7.21 6.47 2.06
C GLU A 166 -6.08 7.15 1.30
N ILE A 167 -6.09 8.48 1.37
CA ILE A 167 -5.09 9.33 0.72
C ILE A 167 -4.43 10.16 1.81
N ARG A 168 -3.09 10.21 1.81
CA ARG A 168 -2.31 11.01 2.75
C ARG A 168 -1.15 11.70 2.04
N MET A 169 -0.97 12.97 2.34
CA MET A 169 0.22 13.72 1.93
C MET A 169 1.35 13.46 2.92
N CYS A 170 2.58 13.27 2.44
CA CYS A 170 3.71 12.90 3.28
C CYS A 170 5.06 13.40 2.75
N SER A 171 6.04 13.45 3.63
CA SER A 171 7.45 13.49 3.27
C SER A 171 8.13 12.30 3.90
N ILE A 172 8.45 11.29 3.08
CA ILE A 172 9.15 10.10 3.54
C ILE A 172 10.52 10.50 4.09
N VAL A 173 11.27 11.33 3.36
CA VAL A 173 12.60 11.80 3.77
C VAL A 173 12.61 12.59 5.07
N LYS A 174 11.53 13.34 5.37
CA LYS A 174 11.38 14.04 6.65
C LYS A 174 10.69 13.21 7.75
N ARG A 175 10.35 11.94 7.48
CA ARG A 175 9.66 11.05 8.44
C ARG A 175 8.27 11.55 8.86
N GLN A 176 7.54 12.18 7.93
CA GLN A 176 6.27 12.89 8.21
C GLN A 176 5.12 12.37 7.36
N GLY A 177 3.93 12.26 7.96
CA GLY A 177 2.65 11.98 7.29
C GLY A 177 2.36 10.51 6.99
N TYR A 178 3.35 9.74 6.51
CA TYR A 178 3.11 8.36 6.04
C TYR A 178 2.78 7.37 7.18
N LEU A 179 3.27 7.59 8.39
CA LEU A 179 3.00 6.70 9.54
C LEU A 179 1.51 6.63 9.87
N GLY A 180 0.80 7.76 9.82
CA GLY A 180 -0.65 7.78 10.06
C GLY A 180 -1.43 6.99 9.01
N GLY A 181 -1.01 7.10 7.74
CA GLY A 181 -1.57 6.32 6.65
C GLY A 181 -1.29 4.82 6.79
N LEU A 182 -0.07 4.44 7.19
CA LEU A 182 0.26 3.04 7.45
C LEU A 182 -0.59 2.49 8.60
N ARG A 183 -0.73 3.19 9.73
CA ARG A 183 -1.63 2.73 10.82
C ARG A 183 -3.06 2.51 10.36
N TRP A 184 -3.59 3.43 9.56
CA TRP A 184 -4.91 3.29 8.95
C TRP A 184 -4.99 2.03 8.08
N LEU A 185 -3.97 1.73 7.28
CA LEU A 185 -3.94 0.53 6.46
C LEU A 185 -3.93 -0.74 7.31
N LEU A 186 -3.10 -0.77 8.36
CA LEU A 186 -2.92 -1.95 9.22
C LEU A 186 -4.19 -2.36 9.96
N GLN A 187 -5.13 -1.44 10.21
CA GLN A 187 -6.40 -1.75 10.88
C GLN A 187 -7.32 -2.68 10.08
N PHE A 188 -7.10 -2.80 8.77
CA PHE A 188 -7.83 -3.72 7.89
C PHE A 188 -7.08 -5.03 7.68
N LEU A 189 -5.84 -5.10 8.15
CA LEU A 189 -5.02 -6.28 8.02
C LEU A 189 -5.21 -7.21 9.21
N SER A 190 -5.60 -6.70 10.39
CA SER A 190 -5.83 -7.44 11.65
C SER A 190 -6.76 -8.62 11.47
#